data_AF-A0A834Z5G0-F1
#
_entry.id   AF-A0A834Z5G0-F1
#
_cell.length_a   1.000
_cell.length_b   1.000
_cell.length_c   1.000
_cell.angle_alpha   90.00
_cell.angle_beta   90.00
_cell.angle_gamma   90.00
#
_symmetry.space_group_name_H-M   'P 1'
#
loop_
_entity.id
_entity.type
_entity.pdbx_description
1 polymer ?
#
loop_
_entity_poly.entity_id
_entity_poly.type
_entity_poly.pdbx_seq_one_letter_code
_entity_poly.pdbx_strand_id
1 'polypeptide(L)'
;MAPFDPHSFTDSSHPFVTHVALTLYFQFATSTINASALFSLPTPYSGPIYLDSRSLFIASVIDPQTLHPIPFSLSPVPDMIKGQNLTDTPAARLCYSARLNVPRQLLAVTSVRHIERRARILGEAAMACDDALWCAEGRVREVGPRTRVYAESVPAVLDAATRELAGTEEMIRQGERLFGPYEWERCDLPVLPPSFPFGGMENPRMVFFTPTVIKGDASGEQGFMTYAERRIVEVVQGEDRAALDIGIGWRGLHKEMKRLEDNVEFTKLKTKLEGVDPDDVLSRVPYEKGFLFLWHIEHQTEGTGIPPDAFEPASNIYTKIVSIAKEFKLGRMLREDEVADWQGKEWELYLENLPQSVEASMVEALDAHYRLAESKDYEVKVSFLLLAILSGCREYYSEVERTLKEVGRMKYIRPLYTALVQGSGKEEAKMLAKRVFVEARDCYHPIVQGVVDSILSKHL
;
A
#
# COMPACT_ATOMS: atom_id res chain seq x y z
N MET A 1 24.67 -15.01 -14.25
CA MET A 1 25.04 -14.92 -12.83
C MET A 1 23.90 -14.23 -12.10
N ALA A 2 23.43 -14.80 -10.99
CA ALA A 2 22.53 -14.07 -10.10
C ALA A 2 23.27 -12.82 -9.57
N PRO A 3 22.61 -11.66 -9.47
CA PRO A 3 23.23 -10.48 -8.89
C PRO A 3 23.61 -10.75 -7.42
N PHE A 4 24.72 -10.15 -6.98
CA PHE A 4 25.15 -10.15 -5.58
C PHE A 4 24.04 -9.58 -4.69
N ASP A 5 23.68 -10.30 -3.63
CA ASP A 5 22.74 -9.83 -2.60
C ASP A 5 23.52 -9.27 -1.40
N PRO A 6 23.49 -7.95 -1.16
CA PRO A 6 24.24 -7.37 -0.07
C PRO A 6 23.68 -7.70 1.32
N HIS A 7 22.49 -8.28 1.46
CA HIS A 7 21.88 -8.59 2.76
C HIS A 7 22.05 -10.05 3.19
N SER A 8 22.73 -10.84 2.37
CA SER A 8 22.97 -12.24 2.65
C SER A 8 24.45 -12.48 2.92
N PHE A 9 24.74 -13.43 3.81
CA PHE A 9 26.07 -14.05 3.93
C PHE A 9 26.29 -15.09 2.82
N THR A 10 25.22 -15.45 2.11
CA THR A 10 25.21 -16.32 0.95
C THR A 10 25.59 -15.61 -0.31
N ASP A 11 26.31 -16.30 -1.19
CA ASP A 11 26.47 -15.88 -2.57
C ASP A 11 26.41 -17.05 -3.55
N SER A 12 26.54 -16.73 -4.84
CA SER A 12 26.53 -17.71 -5.93
C SER A 12 27.71 -18.68 -5.97
N SER A 13 28.68 -18.59 -5.05
CA SER A 13 29.79 -19.56 -4.95
C SER A 13 29.41 -20.82 -4.15
N HIS A 14 28.28 -20.78 -3.43
CA HIS A 14 27.76 -21.89 -2.64
C HIS A 14 27.01 -22.92 -3.50
N PRO A 15 26.96 -24.20 -3.08
CA PRO A 15 26.17 -25.20 -3.79
C PRO A 15 24.68 -24.83 -3.75
N PHE A 16 23.99 -25.04 -4.87
CA PHE A 16 22.56 -24.74 -4.99
C PHE A 16 21.74 -25.74 -4.18
N VAL A 17 20.89 -25.28 -3.25
CA VAL A 17 19.93 -26.16 -2.56
C VAL A 17 18.81 -26.54 -3.52
N THR A 18 18.47 -27.82 -3.62
CA THR A 18 17.37 -28.31 -4.47
C THR A 18 16.05 -28.45 -3.72
N HIS A 19 16.10 -28.77 -2.43
CA HIS A 19 14.91 -28.96 -1.60
C HIS A 19 15.17 -28.66 -0.13
N VAL A 20 14.17 -28.12 0.55
CA VAL A 20 14.17 -27.91 2.01
C VAL A 20 13.01 -28.67 2.66
N ALA A 21 13.29 -29.53 3.64
CA ALA A 21 12.27 -30.18 4.45
C ALA A 21 12.23 -29.59 5.86
N LEU A 22 11.13 -28.93 6.21
CA LEU A 22 10.91 -28.27 7.50
C LEU A 22 10.03 -29.13 8.41
N THR A 23 10.41 -29.26 9.68
CA THR A 23 9.55 -29.81 10.74
C THR A 23 9.42 -28.77 11.84
N LEU A 24 8.19 -28.32 12.14
CA LEU A 24 7.90 -27.23 13.06
C LEU A 24 7.01 -27.70 14.22
N TYR A 25 7.34 -27.27 15.44
CA TYR A 25 6.63 -27.56 16.68
C TYR A 25 6.28 -26.25 17.39
N PHE A 26 4.98 -25.95 17.50
CA PHE A 26 4.50 -24.68 18.04
C PHE A 26 4.20 -24.78 19.54
N GLN A 27 4.90 -23.97 20.35
CA GLN A 27 4.69 -23.87 21.79
C GLN A 27 4.04 -22.54 22.15
N PHE A 28 2.71 -22.55 22.25
CA PHE A 28 1.92 -21.34 22.49
C PHE A 28 2.17 -20.71 23.87
N ALA A 29 2.33 -21.51 24.93
CA ALA A 29 2.55 -20.99 26.29
C ALA A 29 3.80 -20.11 26.42
N THR A 30 4.83 -20.40 25.62
CA THR A 30 6.14 -19.75 25.66
C THR A 30 6.41 -18.91 24.42
N SER A 31 5.45 -18.83 23.49
CA SER A 31 5.59 -18.15 22.20
C SER A 31 6.83 -18.56 21.41
N THR A 32 7.18 -19.85 21.44
CA THR A 32 8.37 -20.41 20.77
C THR A 32 8.00 -21.45 19.71
N ILE A 33 8.80 -21.51 18.64
CA ILE A 33 8.73 -22.56 17.62
C ILE A 33 10.02 -23.37 17.68
N ASN A 34 9.93 -24.65 18.00
CA ASN A 34 11.07 -25.56 17.82
C ASN A 34 11.03 -26.10 16.39
N ALA A 35 12.18 -26.13 15.72
CA ALA A 35 12.25 -26.46 14.30
C ALA A 35 13.42 -27.39 13.97
N SER A 36 13.26 -28.20 12.93
CA SER A 36 14.36 -28.80 12.19
C SER A 36 14.21 -28.51 10.70
N ALA A 37 15.32 -28.25 10.03
CA ALA A 37 15.39 -28.01 8.59
C ALA A 37 16.42 -28.96 7.97
N LEU A 38 16.02 -29.66 6.91
CA LEU A 38 16.90 -30.54 6.13
C LEU A 38 17.09 -29.94 4.73
N PHE A 39 18.33 -29.61 4.40
CA PHE A 39 18.73 -29.09 3.09
C PHE A 39 19.24 -30.21 2.19
N SER A 40 18.74 -30.27 0.95
CA SER A 40 19.16 -31.26 -0.05
C SER A 40 19.97 -30.61 -1.16
N LEU A 41 21.18 -31.13 -1.42
CA LEU A 41 22.07 -30.66 -2.48
C LEU A 41 22.01 -31.60 -3.70
N PRO A 42 22.21 -31.09 -4.94
CA PRO A 42 22.14 -31.89 -6.16
C PRO A 42 23.34 -32.83 -6.29
N THR A 43 24.46 -32.47 -5.67
CA THR A 43 25.70 -33.24 -5.64
C THR A 43 26.34 -33.15 -4.27
N PRO A 44 27.13 -34.15 -3.85
CA PRO A 44 27.95 -34.04 -2.64
C PRO A 44 28.82 -32.78 -2.69
N TYR A 45 28.93 -32.11 -1.55
CA TYR A 45 29.74 -30.90 -1.40
C TYR A 45 30.71 -31.09 -0.24
N SER A 46 31.90 -30.51 -0.38
CA SER A 46 32.92 -30.49 0.66
C SER A 46 33.49 -29.08 0.75
N GLY A 47 33.35 -28.45 1.91
CA GLY A 47 33.78 -27.09 2.16
C GLY A 47 32.91 -26.40 3.21
N PRO A 48 33.27 -25.18 3.62
CA PRO A 48 32.38 -24.33 4.41
C PRO A 48 31.19 -23.89 3.57
N ILE A 49 30.06 -23.63 4.22
CA ILE A 49 28.86 -23.10 3.59
C ILE A 49 28.33 -21.99 4.50
N TYR A 50 27.85 -20.84 4.02
CA TYR A 50 27.35 -19.75 4.86
C TYR A 50 25.85 -19.55 4.71
N LEU A 51 25.13 -19.34 5.81
CA LEU A 51 23.68 -19.33 6.05
C LEU A 51 23.30 -18.07 6.81
N ASP A 52 22.17 -17.49 6.46
CA ASP A 52 21.60 -16.39 7.23
C ASP A 52 20.80 -16.93 8.42
N SER A 53 21.06 -16.39 9.61
CA SER A 53 20.28 -16.71 10.81
C SER A 53 20.00 -15.44 11.61
N ARG A 54 18.76 -15.25 12.12
CA ARG A 54 18.41 -14.12 12.98
C ARG A 54 17.55 -14.62 14.14
N SER A 55 17.98 -14.34 15.37
CA SER A 55 17.26 -14.74 16.59
C SER A 55 16.95 -16.24 16.69
N LEU A 56 17.79 -17.08 16.06
CA LEU A 56 17.69 -18.54 16.12
C LEU A 56 18.66 -19.08 17.16
N PHE A 57 18.16 -19.97 18.01
CA PHE A 57 19.01 -20.83 18.82
C PHE A 57 19.27 -22.13 18.06
N ILE A 58 20.51 -22.32 17.61
CA ILE A 58 20.91 -23.53 16.88
C ILE A 58 21.35 -24.60 17.89
N ALA A 59 20.52 -25.62 18.07
CA ALA A 59 20.80 -26.70 19.00
C ALA A 59 21.88 -27.66 18.48
N SER A 60 21.83 -28.02 17.19
CA SER A 60 22.79 -28.91 16.55
C SER A 60 22.70 -28.83 15.02
N VAL A 61 23.76 -29.26 14.35
CA VAL A 61 23.80 -29.55 12.90
C VAL A 61 24.31 -30.98 12.75
N ILE A 62 23.62 -31.80 11.95
CA ILE A 62 23.92 -33.23 11.81
C ILE A 62 23.80 -33.68 10.36
N ASP A 63 24.57 -34.70 10.00
CA ASP A 63 24.33 -35.47 8.78
C ASP A 63 23.09 -36.36 9.00
N PRO A 64 22.03 -36.25 8.18
CA PRO A 64 20.79 -37.01 8.37
C PRO A 64 20.93 -38.51 8.12
N GLN A 65 21.94 -38.95 7.36
CA GLN A 65 22.17 -40.37 7.05
C GLN A 65 23.00 -41.05 8.13
N THR A 66 24.08 -40.39 8.55
CA THR A 66 25.03 -40.97 9.51
C THR A 66 24.74 -40.57 10.96
N LEU A 67 23.91 -39.54 11.16
CA LEU A 67 23.65 -38.88 12.45
C LEU A 67 24.90 -38.30 13.11
N HIS A 68 26.00 -38.19 12.36
CA HIS A 68 27.21 -37.57 12.86
C HIS A 68 27.01 -36.06 13.02
N PRO A 69 27.43 -35.49 14.17
CA PRO A 69 27.45 -34.05 14.35
C PRO A 69 28.35 -33.38 13.31
N ILE A 70 27.82 -32.35 12.65
CA ILE A 70 28.57 -31.47 11.78
C ILE A 70 28.98 -30.25 12.62
N PRO A 71 30.28 -29.91 12.68
CA PRO A 71 30.73 -28.71 13.36
C PRO A 71 30.08 -27.46 12.75
N PHE A 72 29.51 -26.61 13.59
CA PHE A 72 28.98 -25.32 13.18
C PHE A 72 29.50 -24.22 14.13
N SER A 73 29.53 -23.00 13.64
CA SER A 73 29.79 -21.81 14.43
C SER A 73 28.82 -20.71 14.04
N LEU A 74 28.56 -19.83 15.00
CA LEU A 74 27.83 -18.59 14.81
C LEU A 74 28.83 -17.44 14.94
N SER A 75 28.67 -16.40 14.12
CA SER A 75 29.47 -15.18 14.30
C SER A 75 29.30 -14.61 15.72
N PRO A 76 30.39 -14.25 16.41
CA PRO A 76 30.34 -13.84 17.82
C PRO A 76 29.60 -12.51 18.02
N VAL A 77 29.52 -11.68 16.98
CA VAL A 77 28.77 -10.44 16.94
C VAL A 77 27.70 -10.56 15.85
N PRO A 78 26.41 -10.49 16.19
CA PRO A 78 25.34 -10.39 15.20
C PRO A 78 25.50 -9.10 14.39
N ASP A 79 25.48 -9.21 13.08
CA ASP A 79 25.27 -8.07 12.20
C ASP A 79 23.83 -7.57 12.37
N MET A 80 23.65 -6.25 12.47
CA MET A 80 22.33 -5.67 12.72
C MET A 80 21.35 -5.90 11.58
N ILE A 81 21.87 -6.06 10.35
CA ILE A 81 21.12 -6.12 9.09
C ILE A 81 21.07 -7.57 8.60
N LYS A 82 22.22 -8.24 8.53
CA LYS A 82 22.33 -9.63 8.04
C LYS A 82 22.04 -10.68 9.11
N GLY A 83 21.96 -10.29 10.39
CA GLY A 83 21.86 -11.21 11.51
C GLY A 83 23.20 -11.90 11.82
N GLN A 84 23.17 -13.15 12.22
CA GLN A 84 24.38 -13.95 12.45
C GLN A 84 24.64 -14.85 11.24
N ASN A 85 25.88 -14.85 10.76
CA ASN A 85 26.34 -15.85 9.82
C ASN A 85 26.37 -17.20 10.57
N LEU A 86 25.48 -18.09 10.17
CA LEU A 86 25.50 -19.50 10.52
C LEU A 86 26.19 -20.22 9.37
N THR A 87 27.14 -21.12 9.60
CA THR A 87 27.78 -21.81 8.48
C THR A 87 26.96 -23.04 8.00
N ASP A 88 26.00 -22.90 7.05
CA ASP A 88 25.29 -23.93 6.20
C ASP A 88 24.45 -23.26 5.03
N THR A 89 23.61 -23.89 4.19
CA THR A 89 23.34 -23.50 2.74
C THR A 89 22.11 -22.63 2.36
N PRO A 90 22.20 -21.63 1.44
CA PRO A 90 21.10 -20.66 1.14
C PRO A 90 20.90 -20.19 -0.34
N ALA A 91 19.97 -19.23 -0.51
CA ALA A 91 19.69 -18.31 -1.64
C ALA A 91 19.29 -18.87 -3.02
N ALA A 92 18.03 -19.30 -3.16
CA ALA A 92 17.35 -19.49 -4.45
C ALA A 92 15.82 -19.55 -4.31
N ARG A 93 15.09 -19.59 -5.43
CA ARG A 93 13.73 -20.15 -5.45
C ARG A 93 13.85 -21.67 -5.23
N LEU A 94 13.29 -22.15 -4.14
CA LEU A 94 13.50 -23.50 -3.62
C LEU A 94 12.18 -24.25 -3.53
N CYS A 95 12.20 -25.54 -3.85
CA CYS A 95 11.11 -26.43 -3.45
C CYS A 95 11.22 -26.70 -1.95
N TYR A 96 10.08 -26.77 -1.27
CA TYR A 96 10.07 -27.14 0.14
C TYR A 96 8.88 -28.02 0.51
N SER A 97 9.04 -28.78 1.58
CA SER A 97 7.99 -29.56 2.24
C SER A 97 7.98 -29.22 3.73
N ALA A 98 6.80 -29.16 4.34
CA ALA A 98 6.67 -28.83 5.76
C ALA A 98 5.82 -29.84 6.52
N ARG A 99 6.26 -30.22 7.73
CA ARG A 99 5.50 -30.97 8.72
C ARG A 99 5.24 -30.07 9.92
N LEU A 100 3.96 -29.82 10.21
CA LEU A 100 3.53 -28.90 11.27
C LEU A 100 2.90 -29.70 12.42
N ASN A 101 3.49 -29.62 13.62
CA ASN A 101 2.96 -30.21 14.83
C ASN A 101 2.21 -29.15 15.63
N VAL A 102 0.88 -29.24 15.58
CA VAL A 102 -0.05 -28.31 16.23
C VAL A 102 -1.05 -29.08 17.11
N PRO A 103 -1.56 -28.48 18.20
CA PRO A 103 -2.67 -29.02 18.98
C PRO A 103 -3.82 -29.53 18.10
N ARG A 104 -4.48 -30.62 18.51
CA ARG A 104 -5.50 -31.31 17.69
C ARG A 104 -6.65 -30.40 17.29
N GLN A 105 -6.97 -29.44 18.15
CA GLN A 105 -8.02 -28.45 18.01
C GLN A 105 -7.69 -27.40 16.94
N LEU A 106 -6.41 -27.21 16.62
CA LEU A 106 -5.96 -26.25 15.61
C LEU A 106 -5.89 -26.87 14.22
N LEU A 107 -6.07 -26.02 13.22
CA LEU A 107 -5.82 -26.27 11.81
C LEU A 107 -4.59 -25.47 11.39
N ALA A 108 -3.64 -26.13 10.73
CA ALA A 108 -2.48 -25.47 10.16
C ALA A 108 -2.69 -25.25 8.65
N VAL A 109 -2.30 -24.08 8.16
CA VAL A 109 -2.32 -23.72 6.75
C VAL A 109 -0.94 -23.20 6.34
N THR A 110 -0.51 -23.44 5.10
CA THR A 110 0.84 -23.11 4.62
C THR A 110 0.88 -22.98 3.10
N SER A 111 1.83 -22.23 2.56
CA SER A 111 2.03 -21.96 1.12
C SER A 111 2.52 -23.16 0.28
N VAL A 112 2.31 -24.39 0.75
CA VAL A 112 2.60 -25.63 0.04
C VAL A 112 1.39 -26.53 0.02
N ARG A 113 1.39 -27.48 -0.92
CA ARG A 113 0.34 -28.48 -1.06
C ARG A 113 0.12 -29.24 0.25
N HIS A 114 -1.11 -29.21 0.76
CA HIS A 114 -1.50 -30.12 1.84
C HIS A 114 -1.57 -31.56 1.31
N ILE A 115 -0.84 -32.47 1.97
CA ILE A 115 -0.83 -33.90 1.63
C ILE A 115 -1.82 -34.64 2.53
N GLU A 116 -1.57 -34.68 3.84
CA GLU A 116 -2.42 -35.39 4.80
C GLU A 116 -2.24 -34.86 6.22
N ARG A 117 -3.26 -35.08 7.06
CA ARG A 117 -3.15 -34.99 8.52
C ARG A 117 -3.13 -36.40 9.08
N ARG A 118 -2.00 -36.81 9.67
CA ARG A 118 -1.83 -38.13 10.29
C ARG A 118 -2.07 -38.09 11.81
N ALA A 119 -2.24 -39.28 12.41
CA ALA A 119 -2.37 -39.44 13.86
C ALA A 119 -1.10 -38.97 14.60
N ARG A 120 -1.26 -38.57 15.87
CA ARG A 120 -0.15 -38.19 16.75
C ARG A 120 0.83 -39.36 16.90
N ILE A 121 2.11 -39.09 16.72
CA ILE A 121 3.19 -40.02 17.08
C ILE A 121 3.75 -39.59 18.45
N LEU A 122 3.77 -40.52 19.40
CA LEU A 122 4.37 -40.29 20.72
C LEU A 122 5.88 -40.06 20.55
N GLY A 123 6.41 -38.97 21.09
CA GLY A 123 7.83 -38.62 21.00
C GLY A 123 8.18 -37.54 19.97
N GLU A 124 7.29 -37.17 19.05
CA GLU A 124 7.54 -36.03 18.16
C GLU A 124 7.37 -34.68 18.88
N ALA A 125 6.53 -34.57 19.91
CA ALA A 125 6.39 -33.35 20.73
C ALA A 125 6.36 -33.71 22.22
N ALA A 126 7.42 -33.34 22.95
CA ALA A 126 7.53 -33.58 24.40
C ALA A 126 6.90 -32.45 25.26
N MET A 127 6.52 -31.31 24.66
CA MET A 127 6.12 -30.11 25.39
C MET A 127 5.09 -29.35 24.53
N ALA A 128 3.80 -29.67 24.68
CA ALA A 128 2.70 -28.93 24.07
C ALA A 128 1.76 -28.42 25.18
N CYS A 129 1.34 -27.17 25.04
CA CYS A 129 0.49 -26.41 25.97
C CYS A 129 -0.90 -27.04 26.16
N ASP A 130 -1.50 -26.85 27.35
CA ASP A 130 -2.87 -27.23 27.67
C ASP A 130 -3.91 -26.50 26.80
N ASP A 131 -5.03 -27.20 26.61
CA ASP A 131 -6.08 -26.94 25.63
C ASP A 131 -6.83 -25.61 25.85
N ALA A 132 -6.61 -24.65 24.96
CA ALA A 132 -7.49 -23.49 24.78
C ALA A 132 -8.36 -23.67 23.51
N LEU A 133 -9.65 -23.37 23.64
CA LEU A 133 -10.67 -23.46 22.60
C LEU A 133 -10.41 -22.45 21.48
N TRP A 134 -9.75 -22.88 20.40
CA TRP A 134 -9.85 -22.28 19.07
C TRP A 134 -10.32 -23.36 18.07
N CYS A 135 -11.55 -23.16 17.60
CA CYS A 135 -12.55 -24.07 17.00
C CYS A 135 -12.22 -24.95 15.77
N ALA A 136 -12.74 -26.18 15.80
CA ALA A 136 -13.65 -26.95 14.90
C ALA A 136 -13.73 -26.77 13.36
N GLU A 137 -14.21 -27.86 12.72
CA GLU A 137 -14.43 -28.24 11.30
C GLU A 137 -15.27 -27.27 10.41
N GLY A 138 -15.54 -26.04 10.88
CA GLY A 138 -16.38 -25.04 10.20
C GLY A 138 -15.64 -23.80 9.70
N ARG A 139 -14.31 -23.83 9.59
CA ARG A 139 -13.43 -22.67 9.31
C ARG A 139 -13.06 -22.44 7.84
N VAL A 140 -13.62 -23.23 6.93
CA VAL A 140 -13.28 -23.20 5.50
C VAL A 140 -14.54 -23.22 4.63
N ARG A 141 -14.48 -22.48 3.51
CA ARG A 141 -15.49 -22.49 2.44
C ARG A 141 -14.80 -22.51 1.08
N GLU A 142 -15.36 -23.28 0.13
CA GLU A 142 -14.96 -23.16 -1.28
C GLU A 142 -15.73 -21.98 -1.89
N VAL A 143 -15.03 -21.10 -2.58
CA VAL A 143 -15.62 -19.97 -3.33
C VAL A 143 -15.43 -20.11 -4.83
N GLY A 144 -14.70 -21.14 -5.27
CA GLY A 144 -14.46 -21.44 -6.68
C GLY A 144 -13.91 -22.85 -6.87
N PRO A 145 -13.61 -23.25 -8.12
CA PRO A 145 -13.11 -24.61 -8.42
C PRO A 145 -11.72 -24.89 -7.83
N ARG A 146 -10.95 -23.84 -7.49
CA ARG A 146 -9.57 -23.92 -7.01
C ARG A 146 -9.21 -22.91 -5.92
N THR A 147 -10.22 -22.38 -5.22
CA THR A 147 -10.04 -21.35 -4.17
C THR A 147 -10.88 -21.65 -2.94
N ARG A 148 -10.21 -21.80 -1.79
CA ARG A 148 -10.83 -21.81 -0.45
C ARG A 148 -10.59 -20.51 0.27
N VAL A 149 -11.56 -20.12 1.07
CA VAL A 149 -11.41 -19.09 2.09
C VAL A 149 -11.28 -19.75 3.46
N TYR A 150 -10.29 -19.34 4.23
CA TYR A 150 -10.15 -19.73 5.65
C TYR A 150 -10.37 -18.51 6.53
N ALA A 151 -11.05 -18.67 7.66
CA ALA A 151 -11.20 -17.63 8.67
C ALA A 151 -11.37 -18.23 10.07
N GLU A 152 -11.27 -17.41 11.11
CA GLU A 152 -11.68 -17.82 12.45
C GLU A 152 -13.16 -18.24 12.49
N SER A 153 -13.50 -19.15 13.42
CA SER A 153 -14.85 -19.72 13.55
C SER A 153 -15.83 -18.77 14.25
N VAL A 154 -15.93 -17.54 13.76
CA VAL A 154 -17.06 -16.65 14.00
C VAL A 154 -17.91 -16.74 12.72
N PRO A 155 -19.11 -17.35 12.75
CA PRO A 155 -19.92 -17.59 11.54
C PRO A 155 -20.12 -16.35 10.65
N ALA A 156 -20.14 -15.16 11.25
CA ALA A 156 -20.22 -13.90 10.50
C ALA A 156 -18.97 -13.59 9.65
N VAL A 157 -17.77 -13.92 10.10
CA VAL A 157 -16.51 -13.56 9.40
C VAL A 157 -16.27 -14.48 8.22
N LEU A 158 -16.41 -15.80 8.41
CA LEU A 158 -16.23 -16.74 7.30
C LEU A 158 -17.28 -16.54 6.21
N ASP A 159 -18.55 -16.36 6.57
CA ASP A 159 -19.61 -16.13 5.58
C ASP A 159 -19.44 -14.79 4.86
N ALA A 160 -19.00 -13.74 5.57
CA ALA A 160 -18.70 -12.45 4.94
C ALA A 160 -17.47 -12.52 4.04
N ALA A 161 -16.39 -13.16 4.48
CA ALA A 161 -15.19 -13.38 3.65
C ALA A 161 -15.50 -14.22 2.41
N THR A 162 -16.35 -15.25 2.55
CA THR A 162 -16.80 -16.08 1.43
C THR A 162 -17.59 -15.28 0.41
N ARG A 163 -18.48 -14.38 0.85
CA ARG A 163 -19.20 -13.47 -0.04
C ARG A 163 -18.29 -12.45 -0.70
N GLU A 164 -17.39 -11.86 0.06
CA GLU A 164 -16.43 -10.86 -0.42
C GLU A 164 -15.52 -11.43 -1.51
N LEU A 165 -15.02 -12.65 -1.30
CA LEU A 165 -14.02 -13.30 -2.14
C LEU A 165 -14.64 -14.27 -3.17
N ALA A 166 -15.96 -14.21 -3.37
CA ALA A 166 -16.66 -15.05 -4.34
C ALA A 166 -16.21 -14.77 -5.79
N GLY A 167 -15.75 -13.55 -6.08
CA GLY A 167 -15.27 -13.13 -7.39
C GLY A 167 -13.88 -13.64 -7.77
N THR A 168 -13.14 -14.26 -6.85
CA THR A 168 -11.71 -14.58 -7.06
C THR A 168 -11.46 -15.48 -8.28
N GLU A 169 -12.31 -16.46 -8.56
CA GLU A 169 -12.11 -17.33 -9.72
C GLU A 169 -12.18 -16.56 -11.05
N GLU A 170 -13.07 -15.57 -11.15
CA GLU A 170 -13.16 -14.74 -12.35
C GLU A 170 -11.88 -13.93 -12.54
N MET A 171 -11.29 -13.44 -11.44
CA MET A 171 -10.01 -12.72 -11.48
C MET A 171 -8.85 -13.58 -11.91
N ILE A 172 -8.77 -14.81 -11.40
CA ILE A 172 -7.75 -15.76 -11.81
C ILE A 172 -7.90 -16.04 -13.31
N ARG A 173 -9.13 -16.23 -13.82
CA ARG A 173 -9.36 -16.47 -15.25
C ARG A 173 -8.97 -15.29 -16.13
N GLN A 174 -9.30 -14.07 -15.74
CA GLN A 174 -8.89 -12.88 -16.49
C GLN A 174 -7.38 -12.68 -16.42
N GLY A 175 -6.77 -12.92 -15.25
CA GLY A 175 -5.32 -12.97 -15.10
C GLY A 175 -4.67 -13.99 -16.03
N GLU A 176 -5.26 -15.20 -16.16
CA GLU A 176 -4.75 -16.24 -17.07
C GLU A 176 -4.82 -15.84 -18.54
N ARG A 177 -5.89 -15.15 -18.94
CA ARG A 177 -6.07 -14.64 -20.30
C ARG A 177 -5.06 -13.54 -20.63
N LEU A 178 -4.78 -12.66 -19.68
CA LEU A 178 -3.86 -11.54 -19.85
C LEU A 178 -2.39 -11.94 -19.78
N PHE A 179 -2.05 -12.89 -18.90
CA PHE A 179 -0.65 -13.14 -18.50
C PHE A 179 -0.18 -14.60 -18.67
N GLY A 180 -1.05 -15.52 -19.10
CA GLY A 180 -0.73 -16.94 -19.27
C GLY A 180 -1.19 -17.82 -18.10
N PRO A 181 -1.00 -19.15 -18.19
CA PRO A 181 -1.61 -20.11 -17.26
C PRO A 181 -1.21 -19.88 -15.79
N TYR A 182 -2.16 -20.12 -14.86
CA TYR A 182 -1.89 -20.05 -13.43
C TYR A 182 -1.18 -21.32 -12.98
N GLU A 183 0.13 -21.22 -12.75
CA GLU A 183 1.02 -22.36 -12.46
C GLU A 183 0.75 -23.04 -11.09
N TRP A 184 0.03 -22.37 -10.19
CA TRP A 184 -0.28 -22.92 -8.87
C TRP A 184 -1.62 -23.65 -8.91
N GLU A 185 -1.64 -24.96 -8.61
CA GLU A 185 -2.87 -25.77 -8.65
C GLU A 185 -4.08 -25.13 -7.92
N ARG A 186 -3.82 -24.34 -6.86
CA ARG A 186 -4.83 -23.66 -6.04
C ARG A 186 -4.37 -22.26 -5.65
N CYS A 187 -5.33 -21.36 -5.43
CA CYS A 187 -5.15 -20.03 -4.85
C CYS A 187 -6.09 -19.91 -3.65
N ASP A 188 -5.65 -20.32 -2.46
CA ASP A 188 -6.43 -20.29 -1.24
C ASP A 188 -6.18 -18.99 -0.44
N LEU A 189 -7.16 -18.52 0.33
CA LEU A 189 -7.23 -17.17 0.89
C LEU A 189 -7.53 -17.21 2.40
N PRO A 190 -6.53 -17.30 3.28
CA PRO A 190 -6.76 -17.20 4.71
C PRO A 190 -6.90 -15.74 5.12
N VAL A 191 -8.07 -15.41 5.67
CA VAL A 191 -8.30 -14.16 6.39
C VAL A 191 -7.74 -14.32 7.79
N LEU A 192 -6.67 -13.60 8.07
CA LEU A 192 -5.93 -13.65 9.33
C LEU A 192 -6.63 -12.84 10.43
N PRO A 193 -6.16 -12.94 11.70
CA PRO A 193 -6.64 -12.08 12.76
C PRO A 193 -6.33 -10.59 12.48
N PRO A 194 -7.06 -9.64 13.09
CA PRO A 194 -6.86 -8.19 12.88
C PRO A 194 -5.46 -7.67 13.24
N SER A 195 -4.64 -8.47 13.95
CA SER A 195 -3.24 -8.15 14.25
C SER A 195 -2.30 -8.31 13.05
N PHE A 196 -2.77 -8.83 11.92
CA PHE A 196 -1.95 -8.97 10.72
C PHE A 196 -1.56 -7.58 10.15
N PRO A 197 -0.25 -7.31 9.95
CA PRO A 197 0.23 -5.94 9.73
C PRO A 197 0.11 -5.44 8.27
N PHE A 198 -0.27 -6.31 7.33
CA PHE A 198 -0.31 -6.00 5.89
C PHE A 198 -1.72 -6.15 5.31
N GLY A 199 -1.96 -5.55 4.14
CA GLY A 199 -3.22 -5.74 3.38
C GLY A 199 -3.36 -7.16 2.85
N GLY A 200 -2.26 -7.72 2.36
CA GLY A 200 -2.14 -9.13 2.03
C GLY A 200 -0.68 -9.55 1.90
N MET A 201 -0.45 -10.85 1.76
CA MET A 201 0.87 -11.42 1.49
C MET A 201 0.74 -12.56 0.49
N GLU A 202 1.55 -12.49 -0.57
CA GLU A 202 1.53 -13.34 -1.74
C GLU A 202 2.13 -14.74 -1.56
N ASN A 203 1.88 -15.40 -0.42
CA ASN A 203 2.45 -16.72 -0.23
C ASN A 203 1.89 -17.68 -1.31
N PRO A 204 2.74 -18.42 -2.04
CA PRO A 204 2.28 -19.30 -3.12
C PRO A 204 1.17 -20.23 -2.62
N ARG A 205 0.12 -20.40 -3.42
CA ARG A 205 -1.10 -21.14 -3.06
C ARG A 205 -1.91 -20.61 -1.88
N MET A 206 -1.41 -19.69 -1.04
CA MET A 206 -2.05 -19.21 0.19
C MET A 206 -1.87 -17.69 0.36
N VAL A 207 -2.70 -16.91 -0.31
CA VAL A 207 -2.62 -15.45 -0.27
C VAL A 207 -3.26 -14.95 1.02
N PHE A 208 -2.43 -14.50 1.96
CA PHE A 208 -2.91 -14.05 3.26
C PHE A 208 -3.63 -12.72 3.12
N PHE A 209 -4.74 -12.55 3.82
CA PHE A 209 -5.47 -11.30 3.88
C PHE A 209 -5.67 -10.82 5.31
N THR A 210 -5.64 -9.51 5.49
CA THR A 210 -6.20 -8.89 6.70
C THR A 210 -7.73 -8.99 6.70
N PRO A 211 -8.40 -9.05 7.85
CA PRO A 211 -9.86 -9.08 7.88
C PRO A 211 -10.50 -7.76 7.41
N THR A 212 -9.72 -6.68 7.28
CA THR A 212 -10.19 -5.40 6.75
C THR A 212 -10.49 -5.42 5.25
N VAL A 213 -10.17 -6.50 4.54
CA VAL A 213 -10.62 -6.68 3.16
C VAL A 213 -12.12 -6.99 3.08
N ILE A 214 -12.75 -7.48 4.14
CA ILE A 214 -14.17 -7.80 4.17
C ILE A 214 -14.97 -6.51 4.35
N LYS A 215 -15.54 -5.99 3.24
CA LYS A 215 -16.28 -4.73 3.21
C LYS A 215 -17.79 -4.93 3.08
N GLY A 216 -18.20 -6.10 2.61
CA GLY A 216 -19.60 -6.47 2.36
C GLY A 216 -20.12 -6.10 0.98
N ASP A 217 -19.26 -5.56 0.10
CA ASP A 217 -19.62 -5.12 -1.26
C ASP A 217 -18.81 -5.81 -2.36
N ALA A 218 -17.99 -6.81 -2.00
CA ALA A 218 -17.10 -7.53 -2.92
C ALA A 218 -16.04 -6.64 -3.59
N SER A 219 -15.69 -5.51 -2.98
CA SER A 219 -14.59 -4.63 -3.42
C SER A 219 -13.28 -4.85 -2.65
N GLY A 220 -13.25 -5.89 -1.82
CA GLY A 220 -12.18 -6.31 -0.93
C GLY A 220 -11.03 -7.05 -1.61
N GLU A 221 -10.43 -6.46 -2.63
CA GLU A 221 -9.25 -7.03 -3.29
C GLU A 221 -8.02 -6.18 -3.01
N GLN A 222 -6.98 -6.83 -2.50
CA GLN A 222 -5.65 -6.22 -2.47
C GLN A 222 -4.60 -7.25 -2.82
N GLY A 223 -3.84 -6.91 -3.85
CA GLY A 223 -2.43 -7.25 -3.91
C GLY A 223 -2.12 -8.36 -4.89
N PHE A 224 -1.66 -7.96 -6.07
CA PHE A 224 -0.52 -8.56 -6.77
C PHE A 224 -0.01 -7.62 -7.86
N MET A 225 1.29 -7.27 -7.83
CA MET A 225 2.02 -6.59 -8.92
C MET A 225 1.18 -5.50 -9.61
N THR A 226 0.90 -4.41 -8.89
CA THR A 226 -0.01 -3.27 -9.14
C THR A 226 -0.48 -3.01 -10.59
N TYR A 227 0.36 -3.23 -11.61
CA TYR A 227 -0.03 -3.23 -13.02
C TYR A 227 -1.00 -4.36 -13.38
N ALA A 228 -0.65 -5.61 -13.09
CA ALA A 228 -1.49 -6.77 -13.38
C ALA A 228 -2.83 -6.71 -12.63
N GLU A 229 -2.80 -6.31 -11.36
CA GLU A 229 -4.00 -6.04 -10.55
C GLU A 229 -4.93 -5.06 -11.25
N ARG A 230 -4.44 -3.88 -11.64
CA ARG A 230 -5.27 -2.83 -12.27
C ARG A 230 -5.79 -3.22 -13.65
N ARG A 231 -5.04 -3.99 -14.44
CA ARG A 231 -5.52 -4.56 -15.72
C ARG A 231 -6.62 -5.62 -15.49
N ILE A 232 -6.51 -6.43 -14.44
CA ILE A 232 -7.55 -7.42 -14.10
C ILE A 232 -8.82 -6.70 -13.61
N VAL A 233 -8.68 -5.71 -12.73
CA VAL A 233 -9.80 -4.88 -12.26
C VAL A 233 -10.50 -4.19 -13.43
N GLU A 234 -9.75 -3.69 -14.41
CA GLU A 234 -10.31 -3.07 -15.62
C GLU A 234 -11.21 -4.02 -16.39
N VAL A 235 -10.74 -5.26 -16.63
CA VAL A 235 -11.51 -6.25 -17.39
C VAL A 235 -12.71 -6.79 -16.60
N VAL A 236 -12.59 -6.92 -15.28
CA VAL A 236 -13.63 -7.52 -14.43
C VAL A 236 -14.68 -6.51 -13.96
N GLN A 237 -14.23 -5.33 -13.51
CA GLN A 237 -15.06 -4.32 -12.85
C GLN A 237 -15.22 -3.05 -13.69
N GLY A 238 -14.53 -2.95 -14.83
CA GLY A 238 -14.59 -1.83 -15.76
C GLY A 238 -13.48 -0.80 -15.57
N GLU A 239 -13.24 -0.01 -16.62
CA GLU A 239 -12.19 1.01 -16.72
C GLU A 239 -12.26 2.07 -15.62
N ASP A 240 -13.47 2.55 -15.27
CA ASP A 240 -13.68 3.54 -14.21
C ASP A 240 -13.14 3.06 -12.86
N ARG A 241 -13.26 1.75 -12.60
CA ARG A 241 -12.78 1.15 -11.37
C ARG A 241 -11.25 1.05 -11.36
N ALA A 242 -10.64 0.61 -12.45
CA ALA A 242 -9.18 0.58 -12.57
C ALA A 242 -8.55 1.98 -12.52
N ALA A 243 -9.16 2.98 -13.17
CA ALA A 243 -8.71 4.37 -13.15
C ALA A 243 -8.76 4.98 -11.74
N LEU A 244 -9.78 4.64 -10.94
CA LEU A 244 -9.87 5.02 -9.53
C LEU A 244 -8.66 4.48 -8.74
N ASP A 245 -8.30 3.21 -8.95
CA ASP A 245 -7.18 2.57 -8.26
C ASP A 245 -5.82 3.14 -8.68
N ILE A 246 -5.64 3.44 -9.96
CA ILE A 246 -4.47 4.15 -10.51
C ILE A 246 -4.28 5.51 -9.82
N GLY A 247 -5.35 6.29 -9.73
CA GLY A 247 -5.33 7.62 -9.10
C GLY A 247 -5.08 7.58 -7.60
N ILE A 248 -5.51 6.52 -6.91
CA ILE A 248 -5.17 6.28 -5.50
C ILE A 248 -3.66 5.98 -5.37
N GLY A 249 -3.11 5.15 -6.23
CA GLY A 249 -1.70 4.78 -6.26
C GLY A 249 -0.73 5.92 -6.52
N TRP A 250 -0.99 6.74 -7.55
CA TRP A 250 -0.21 7.95 -7.87
C TRP A 250 -0.08 8.90 -6.67
N ARG A 251 -1.19 9.13 -5.97
CA ARG A 251 -1.20 9.96 -4.76
C ARG A 251 -0.45 9.31 -3.61
N GLY A 252 -0.45 7.98 -3.52
CA GLY A 252 0.39 7.23 -2.58
C GLY A 252 1.87 7.44 -2.84
N LEU A 253 2.31 7.33 -4.09
CA LEU A 253 3.71 7.51 -4.51
C LEU A 253 4.26 8.90 -4.21
N HIS A 254 3.51 9.98 -4.49
CA HIS A 254 3.96 11.35 -4.22
C HIS A 254 4.20 11.61 -2.73
N LYS A 255 3.39 11.01 -1.85
CA LYS A 255 3.61 11.07 -0.41
C LYS A 255 4.87 10.33 -0.01
N GLU A 256 5.12 9.20 -0.65
CA GLU A 256 6.30 8.38 -0.42
C GLU A 256 7.59 9.07 -0.87
N MET A 257 7.58 9.75 -2.03
CA MET A 257 8.71 10.56 -2.52
C MET A 257 9.12 11.63 -1.50
N LYS A 258 8.12 12.27 -0.87
CA LYS A 258 8.37 13.28 0.15
C LYS A 258 8.90 12.67 1.45
N ARG A 259 8.38 11.51 1.86
CA ARG A 259 8.86 10.80 3.06
C ARG A 259 10.36 10.46 2.96
N LEU A 260 10.83 10.18 1.76
CA LEU A 260 12.20 9.75 1.48
C LEU A 260 13.09 10.88 0.93
N GLU A 261 12.72 12.15 1.14
CA GLU A 261 13.44 13.31 0.57
C GLU A 261 14.88 13.43 1.06
N ASP A 262 15.15 13.05 2.31
CA ASP A 262 16.50 13.01 2.89
C ASP A 262 17.26 11.72 2.55
N ASN A 263 16.57 10.72 1.97
CA ASN A 263 17.11 9.42 1.59
C ASN A 263 16.79 9.13 0.11
N VAL A 264 17.18 10.05 -0.77
CA VAL A 264 16.85 10.03 -2.20
C VAL A 264 17.24 8.74 -2.93
N GLU A 265 18.22 7.98 -2.42
CA GLU A 265 18.59 6.67 -2.96
C GLU A 265 17.39 5.71 -2.97
N PHE A 266 16.55 5.71 -1.94
CA PHE A 266 15.39 4.82 -1.82
C PHE A 266 14.17 5.29 -2.62
N THR A 267 14.25 6.46 -3.26
CA THR A 267 13.23 6.92 -4.23
C THR A 267 13.46 6.36 -5.64
N LYS A 268 14.62 5.75 -5.89
CA LYS A 268 14.95 5.13 -7.17
C LYS A 268 14.19 3.82 -7.33
N LEU A 269 13.79 3.50 -8.56
CA LEU A 269 13.17 2.20 -8.85
C LEU A 269 14.16 1.04 -8.69
N LYS A 270 15.46 1.32 -8.91
CA LYS A 270 16.58 0.42 -8.60
C LYS A 270 17.43 1.07 -7.51
N THR A 271 17.35 0.53 -6.30
CA THR A 271 18.02 1.04 -5.11
C THR A 271 19.38 0.35 -4.88
N LYS A 272 20.28 1.04 -4.18
CA LYS A 272 21.46 0.44 -3.54
C LYS A 272 21.16 0.20 -2.07
N LEU A 273 21.31 -1.04 -1.62
CA LEU A 273 20.90 -1.46 -0.27
C LEU A 273 22.06 -2.01 0.57
N GLU A 274 23.31 -1.88 0.10
CA GLU A 274 24.46 -2.33 0.88
C GLU A 274 24.57 -1.58 2.21
N GLY A 275 24.52 -2.32 3.32
CA GLY A 275 24.54 -1.75 4.66
C GLY A 275 23.23 -1.08 5.09
N VAL A 276 22.10 -1.40 4.45
CA VAL A 276 20.76 -0.87 4.77
C VAL A 276 19.82 -2.02 5.12
N ASP A 277 19.03 -1.93 6.19
CA ASP A 277 17.98 -2.91 6.48
C ASP A 277 16.81 -2.72 5.48
N PRO A 278 16.40 -3.74 4.70
CA PRO A 278 15.29 -3.63 3.76
C PRO A 278 13.97 -3.17 4.38
N ASP A 279 13.73 -3.52 5.65
CA ASP A 279 12.50 -3.15 6.35
C ASP A 279 12.45 -1.64 6.63
N ASP A 280 13.60 -1.00 6.84
CA ASP A 280 13.69 0.46 7.09
C ASP A 280 13.34 1.28 5.83
N VAL A 281 13.42 0.65 4.65
CA VAL A 281 13.23 1.31 3.36
C VAL A 281 12.03 0.79 2.59
N LEU A 282 11.23 -0.10 3.19
CA LEU A 282 9.96 -0.57 2.63
C LEU A 282 9.06 0.64 2.33
N SER A 283 8.52 0.66 1.12
CA SER A 283 7.79 1.82 0.62
C SER A 283 6.88 1.46 -0.54
N ARG A 284 6.00 2.40 -0.90
CA ARG A 284 5.16 2.31 -2.10
C ARG A 284 5.91 2.61 -3.40
N VAL A 285 7.19 3.03 -3.31
CA VAL A 285 7.99 3.45 -4.45
C VAL A 285 8.12 2.37 -5.53
N PRO A 286 8.59 1.13 -5.23
CA PRO A 286 8.74 0.10 -6.25
C PRO A 286 7.39 -0.30 -6.89
N TYR A 287 6.32 -0.30 -6.10
CA TYR A 287 4.97 -0.65 -6.56
C TYR A 287 4.40 0.40 -7.52
N GLU A 288 4.33 1.65 -7.09
CA GLU A 288 3.64 2.68 -7.86
C GLU A 288 4.52 3.29 -8.95
N LYS A 289 5.83 3.47 -8.73
CA LYS A 289 6.74 3.95 -9.79
C LYS A 289 6.95 2.86 -10.86
N GLY A 290 6.98 1.59 -10.46
CA GLY A 290 6.98 0.45 -11.37
C GLY A 290 5.69 0.37 -12.19
N PHE A 291 4.52 0.53 -11.54
CA PHE A 291 3.22 0.64 -12.21
C PHE A 291 3.21 1.75 -13.27
N LEU A 292 3.59 2.97 -12.89
CA LEU A 292 3.52 4.14 -13.77
C LEU A 292 4.46 4.02 -14.96
N PHE A 293 5.61 3.36 -14.78
CA PHE A 293 6.53 3.09 -15.87
C PHE A 293 5.90 2.17 -16.92
N LEU A 294 5.25 1.09 -16.49
CA LEU A 294 4.59 0.16 -17.42
C LEU A 294 3.31 0.76 -18.03
N TRP A 295 2.49 1.44 -17.22
CA TRP A 295 1.26 2.12 -17.64
C TRP A 295 1.55 3.26 -18.64
N HIS A 296 2.66 3.97 -18.46
CA HIS A 296 3.13 4.96 -19.44
C HIS A 296 3.55 4.29 -20.75
N ILE A 297 4.32 3.20 -20.72
CA ILE A 297 4.71 2.46 -21.95
C ILE A 297 3.46 1.99 -22.71
N GLU A 298 2.47 1.43 -22.01
CA GLU A 298 1.18 1.02 -22.58
C GLU A 298 0.43 2.19 -23.23
N HIS A 299 0.22 3.30 -22.50
CA HIS A 299 -0.52 4.46 -23.01
C HIS A 299 0.24 5.20 -24.13
N GLN A 300 1.57 5.03 -24.22
CA GLN A 300 2.37 5.49 -25.36
C GLN A 300 2.27 4.55 -26.57
N THR A 301 2.00 3.26 -26.36
CA THR A 301 1.82 2.28 -27.45
C THR A 301 0.38 2.19 -27.98
N GLU A 302 -0.63 2.62 -27.19
CA GLU A 302 -2.06 2.52 -27.54
C GLU A 302 -2.77 3.88 -27.73
N GLY A 303 -2.27 4.97 -27.15
CA GLY A 303 -2.89 6.30 -27.24
C GLY A 303 -2.60 7.05 -28.55
N THR A 304 -3.49 7.99 -28.92
CA THR A 304 -3.26 8.93 -30.03
C THR A 304 -2.92 10.34 -29.52
N GLY A 305 -1.70 10.81 -29.75
CA GLY A 305 -1.22 12.15 -29.36
C GLY A 305 0.01 12.11 -28.44
N ILE A 306 0.62 13.27 -28.17
CA ILE A 306 2.00 13.38 -27.68
C ILE A 306 2.04 14.09 -26.29
N PRO A 307 2.81 13.59 -25.29
CA PRO A 307 3.03 14.22 -23.96
C PRO A 307 3.65 15.66 -23.95
N PRO A 308 3.80 16.35 -22.79
CA PRO A 308 4.25 17.76 -22.65
C PRO A 308 5.77 18.00 -22.56
N ASP A 309 6.53 17.01 -22.10
CA ASP A 309 7.97 16.83 -22.31
C ASP A 309 8.25 16.01 -23.56
N ALA A 310 7.22 15.29 -24.01
CA ALA A 310 7.10 15.01 -25.38
C ALA A 310 6.61 16.26 -26.12
N PHE A 311 6.32 16.08 -27.38
CA PHE A 311 5.92 17.17 -28.24
C PHE A 311 4.59 17.85 -27.80
N GLU A 312 4.60 19.16 -27.55
CA GLU A 312 3.46 19.95 -27.03
C GLU A 312 2.37 20.28 -28.10
N PRO A 313 1.06 20.28 -27.75
CA PRO A 313 -0.03 20.82 -28.59
C PRO A 313 -0.80 22.03 -27.97
N ALA A 314 -1.32 22.93 -28.82
CA ALA A 314 -1.93 24.23 -28.45
C ALA A 314 -3.49 24.26 -28.45
N SER A 315 -4.14 25.01 -27.53
CA SER A 315 -5.62 25.09 -27.39
C SER A 315 -6.19 26.52 -27.26
N ASN A 316 -7.16 26.89 -28.11
CA ASN A 316 -7.73 28.25 -28.16
C ASN A 316 -8.71 28.59 -27.02
N ILE A 317 -9.55 27.66 -26.56
CA ILE A 317 -10.46 27.92 -25.41
C ILE A 317 -9.62 28.11 -24.16
N TYR A 318 -8.63 27.25 -23.96
CA TYR A 318 -7.63 27.36 -22.90
C TYR A 318 -6.92 28.71 -22.98
N THR A 319 -6.36 29.05 -24.14
CA THR A 319 -5.72 30.36 -24.36
C THR A 319 -6.69 31.53 -24.13
N LYS A 320 -7.96 31.42 -24.53
CA LYS A 320 -8.97 32.47 -24.38
C LYS A 320 -9.39 32.66 -22.93
N ILE A 321 -9.74 31.62 -22.19
CA ILE A 321 -10.11 31.72 -20.77
C ILE A 321 -8.91 32.21 -19.95
N VAL A 322 -7.71 31.67 -20.19
CA VAL A 322 -6.46 32.14 -19.56
C VAL A 322 -6.17 33.60 -19.94
N SER A 323 -6.51 34.03 -21.15
CA SER A 323 -6.40 35.45 -21.56
C SER A 323 -7.42 36.33 -20.83
N ILE A 324 -8.68 35.93 -20.75
CA ILE A 324 -9.75 36.70 -20.10
C ILE A 324 -9.53 36.77 -18.58
N ALA A 325 -9.04 35.70 -17.95
CA ALA A 325 -8.65 35.70 -16.53
C ALA A 325 -7.56 36.75 -16.24
N LYS A 326 -6.63 36.98 -17.19
CA LYS A 326 -5.63 38.06 -17.07
C LYS A 326 -6.25 39.45 -17.16
N GLU A 327 -7.36 39.61 -17.88
CA GLU A 327 -8.10 40.87 -17.98
C GLU A 327 -8.88 41.21 -16.71
N PHE A 328 -9.15 40.24 -15.82
CA PHE A 328 -9.77 40.50 -14.52
C PHE A 328 -8.94 41.47 -13.66
N LYS A 329 -7.60 41.43 -13.77
CA LYS A 329 -6.68 42.41 -13.14
C LYS A 329 -6.92 43.85 -13.58
N LEU A 330 -7.49 44.03 -14.77
CA LEU A 330 -7.83 45.32 -15.36
C LEU A 330 -9.26 45.75 -15.01
N GLY A 331 -9.94 45.02 -14.12
CA GLY A 331 -11.29 45.32 -13.63
C GLY A 331 -12.41 44.84 -14.54
N ARG A 332 -12.13 44.03 -15.57
CA ARG A 332 -13.18 43.46 -16.42
C ARG A 332 -13.84 42.29 -15.71
N MET A 333 -15.07 42.50 -15.25
CA MET A 333 -15.98 41.43 -14.84
C MET A 333 -16.72 40.91 -16.08
N LEU A 334 -16.76 39.59 -16.25
CA LEU A 334 -17.58 38.98 -17.29
C LEU A 334 -19.06 39.17 -16.97
N ARG A 335 -19.90 39.26 -18.00
CA ARG A 335 -21.34 39.26 -17.80
C ARG A 335 -21.87 37.84 -17.66
N GLU A 336 -22.99 37.68 -16.97
CA GLU A 336 -23.70 36.39 -16.88
C GLU A 336 -23.93 35.74 -18.24
N ASP A 337 -24.23 36.50 -19.31
CA ASP A 337 -24.38 35.93 -20.66
C ASP A 337 -23.08 35.38 -21.26
N GLU A 338 -21.91 35.91 -20.87
CA GLU A 338 -20.61 35.44 -21.35
C GLU A 338 -20.18 34.13 -20.68
N VAL A 339 -20.76 33.82 -19.51
CA VAL A 339 -20.42 32.65 -18.70
C VAL A 339 -21.61 31.74 -18.39
N ALA A 340 -22.79 32.03 -18.96
CA ALA A 340 -24.01 31.25 -18.74
C ALA A 340 -23.82 29.77 -19.06
N ASP A 341 -22.96 29.48 -20.04
CA ASP A 341 -22.66 28.12 -20.49
C ASP A 341 -21.49 27.47 -19.73
N TRP A 342 -20.79 28.21 -18.86
CA TRP A 342 -19.62 27.71 -18.16
C TRP A 342 -19.99 26.66 -17.12
N GLN A 343 -19.16 25.62 -17.05
CA GLN A 343 -19.29 24.53 -16.10
C GLN A 343 -18.12 24.59 -15.10
N GLY A 344 -18.07 23.64 -14.16
CA GLY A 344 -17.10 23.65 -13.07
C GLY A 344 -15.63 23.78 -13.51
N LYS A 345 -15.24 23.18 -14.66
CA LYS A 345 -13.85 23.20 -15.15
C LYS A 345 -13.42 24.53 -15.77
N GLU A 346 -14.32 25.22 -16.47
CA GLU A 346 -14.08 26.57 -16.96
C GLU A 346 -13.99 27.57 -15.81
N TRP A 347 -14.85 27.41 -14.80
CA TRP A 347 -14.80 28.20 -13.57
C TRP A 347 -13.53 27.92 -12.75
N GLU A 348 -13.13 26.66 -12.58
CA GLU A 348 -11.88 26.27 -11.94
C GLU A 348 -10.68 26.85 -12.70
N LEU A 349 -10.60 26.66 -14.02
CA LEU A 349 -9.53 27.21 -14.85
C LEU A 349 -9.48 28.74 -14.78
N TYR A 350 -10.63 29.41 -14.77
CA TYR A 350 -10.70 30.87 -14.64
C TYR A 350 -10.22 31.32 -13.26
N LEU A 351 -10.78 30.78 -12.17
CA LEU A 351 -10.43 31.13 -10.78
C LEU A 351 -8.97 30.82 -10.44
N GLU A 352 -8.40 29.73 -10.93
CA GLU A 352 -6.99 29.36 -10.73
C GLU A 352 -6.02 30.29 -11.50
N ASN A 353 -6.47 30.89 -12.60
CA ASN A 353 -5.70 31.86 -13.39
C ASN A 353 -5.97 33.32 -13.00
N LEU A 354 -6.85 33.56 -12.01
CA LEU A 354 -7.00 34.87 -11.38
C LEU A 354 -5.76 35.23 -10.55
N PRO A 355 -5.57 36.50 -10.18
CA PRO A 355 -4.47 36.91 -9.33
C PRO A 355 -4.55 36.22 -7.97
N GLN A 356 -3.40 35.85 -7.40
CA GLN A 356 -3.34 35.17 -6.09
C GLN A 356 -4.00 35.94 -4.94
N SER A 357 -4.10 37.26 -5.06
CA SER A 357 -4.93 38.10 -4.19
C SER A 357 -5.46 39.29 -4.99
N VAL A 358 -6.70 39.68 -4.74
CA VAL A 358 -7.35 40.88 -5.30
C VAL A 358 -7.97 41.71 -4.19
N GLU A 359 -8.53 42.87 -4.50
CA GLU A 359 -9.29 43.63 -3.50
C GLU A 359 -10.54 42.86 -3.07
N ALA A 360 -10.90 42.95 -1.78
CA ALA A 360 -12.00 42.19 -1.21
C ALA A 360 -13.35 42.45 -1.92
N SER A 361 -13.58 43.70 -2.33
CA SER A 361 -14.76 44.11 -3.10
C SER A 361 -14.89 43.38 -4.45
N MET A 362 -13.78 42.98 -5.08
CA MET A 362 -13.79 42.22 -6.33
C MET A 362 -14.13 40.74 -6.10
N VAL A 363 -13.75 40.17 -4.95
CA VAL A 363 -14.12 38.81 -4.55
C VAL A 363 -15.61 38.75 -4.21
N GLU A 364 -16.10 39.71 -3.44
CA GLU A 364 -17.51 39.84 -3.10
C GLU A 364 -18.37 40.05 -4.35
N ALA A 365 -17.93 40.91 -5.29
CA ALA A 365 -18.63 41.12 -6.55
C ALA A 365 -18.67 39.85 -7.40
N LEU A 366 -17.61 39.04 -7.38
CA LEU A 366 -17.56 37.77 -8.11
C LEU A 366 -18.57 36.77 -7.54
N ASP A 367 -18.65 36.63 -6.22
CA ASP A 367 -19.59 35.73 -5.57
C ASP A 367 -21.04 36.22 -5.60
N ALA A 368 -21.25 37.53 -5.50
CA ALA A 368 -22.57 38.11 -5.65
C ALA A 368 -23.15 37.82 -7.04
N HIS A 369 -22.30 37.79 -8.07
CA HIS A 369 -22.73 37.52 -9.43
C HIS A 369 -22.85 36.01 -9.73
N TYR A 370 -22.00 35.17 -9.14
CA TYR A 370 -21.87 33.76 -9.55
C TYR A 370 -22.14 32.72 -8.44
N ARG A 371 -22.31 33.15 -7.19
CA ARG A 371 -22.63 32.31 -6.01
C ARG A 371 -21.67 31.13 -5.81
N LEU A 372 -20.37 31.40 -5.90
CA LEU A 372 -19.28 30.43 -5.87
C LEU A 372 -19.02 29.86 -4.47
N ALA A 373 -19.22 30.64 -3.40
CA ALA A 373 -19.03 30.21 -2.01
C ALA A 373 -20.02 29.11 -1.59
N GLU A 374 -21.22 29.10 -2.20
CA GLU A 374 -22.26 28.10 -1.96
C GLU A 374 -22.26 26.98 -2.99
N SER A 375 -21.30 27.01 -3.92
CA SER A 375 -21.21 26.00 -4.95
C SER A 375 -21.15 24.60 -4.33
N LYS A 376 -21.94 23.68 -4.91
CA LYS A 376 -21.90 22.26 -4.55
C LYS A 376 -20.65 21.58 -5.11
N ASP A 377 -19.99 22.23 -6.06
CA ASP A 377 -18.69 21.82 -6.57
C ASP A 377 -17.60 22.37 -5.65
N TYR A 378 -17.01 21.47 -4.85
CA TYR A 378 -15.96 21.84 -3.90
C TYR A 378 -14.65 22.27 -4.58
N GLU A 379 -14.42 21.94 -5.86
CA GLU A 379 -13.25 22.46 -6.60
C GLU A 379 -13.44 23.96 -6.86
N VAL A 380 -14.61 24.37 -7.37
CA VAL A 380 -14.96 25.78 -7.58
C VAL A 380 -15.05 26.52 -6.24
N LYS A 381 -15.75 25.94 -5.26
CA LYS A 381 -15.95 26.54 -3.95
C LYS A 381 -14.64 26.74 -3.21
N VAL A 382 -13.78 25.72 -3.14
CA VAL A 382 -12.50 25.84 -2.42
C VAL A 382 -11.55 26.77 -3.16
N SER A 383 -11.51 26.77 -4.50
CA SER A 383 -10.72 27.73 -5.27
C SER A 383 -11.17 29.17 -5.03
N PHE A 384 -12.49 29.41 -4.95
CA PHE A 384 -13.04 30.70 -4.57
C PHE A 384 -12.72 31.08 -3.10
N LEU A 385 -12.97 30.18 -2.14
CA LEU A 385 -12.70 30.43 -0.71
C LEU A 385 -11.20 30.65 -0.45
N LEU A 386 -10.32 29.98 -1.21
CA LEU A 386 -8.88 30.23 -1.17
C LEU A 386 -8.54 31.64 -1.63
N LEU A 387 -9.10 32.08 -2.77
CA LEU A 387 -8.96 33.46 -3.24
C LEU A 387 -9.50 34.46 -2.20
N ALA A 388 -10.63 34.15 -1.55
CA ALA A 388 -11.22 34.98 -0.50
C ALA A 388 -10.31 35.11 0.73
N ILE A 389 -9.75 34.01 1.24
CA ILE A 389 -8.80 34.04 2.37
C ILE A 389 -7.56 34.85 2.01
N LEU A 390 -6.97 34.60 0.83
CA LEU A 390 -5.75 35.28 0.38
C LEU A 390 -6.00 36.78 0.18
N SER A 391 -7.17 37.15 -0.37
CA SER A 391 -7.63 38.53 -0.52
C SER A 391 -8.09 39.18 0.79
N GLY A 392 -8.26 38.39 1.86
CA GLY A 392 -8.58 38.88 3.21
C GLY A 392 -10.07 39.14 3.47
N CYS A 393 -10.97 38.55 2.69
CA CYS A 393 -12.42 38.65 2.85
C CYS A 393 -12.88 37.77 4.02
N ARG A 394 -13.28 38.39 5.12
CA ARG A 394 -13.62 37.71 6.38
C ARG A 394 -15.02 37.13 6.37
N GLU A 395 -15.87 37.66 5.51
CA GLU A 395 -17.26 37.29 5.28
C GLU A 395 -17.41 35.80 4.96
N TYR A 396 -16.36 35.20 4.39
CA TYR A 396 -16.31 33.80 3.98
C TYR A 396 -15.68 32.86 5.00
N TYR A 397 -15.19 33.34 6.14
CA TYR A 397 -14.48 32.50 7.12
C TYR A 397 -15.38 31.45 7.79
N SER A 398 -16.67 31.74 7.96
CA SER A 398 -17.66 30.77 8.43
C SER A 398 -17.81 29.61 7.43
N GLU A 399 -17.82 29.94 6.15
CA GLU A 399 -17.92 28.98 5.06
C GLU A 399 -16.64 28.14 4.94
N VAL A 400 -15.48 28.76 5.15
CA VAL A 400 -14.18 28.08 5.25
C VAL A 400 -14.16 27.10 6.41
N GLU A 401 -14.61 27.51 7.59
CA GLU A 401 -14.68 26.65 8.78
C GLU A 401 -15.62 25.46 8.55
N ARG A 402 -16.83 25.72 8.04
CA ARG A 402 -17.78 24.67 7.68
C ARG A 402 -17.13 23.67 6.71
N THR A 403 -16.53 24.19 5.65
CA THR A 403 -15.85 23.40 4.64
C THR A 403 -14.72 22.56 5.26
N LEU A 404 -13.86 23.13 6.11
CA LEU A 404 -12.75 22.43 6.75
C LEU A 404 -13.21 21.30 7.68
N LYS A 405 -14.34 21.46 8.36
CA LYS A 405 -14.91 20.43 9.23
C LYS A 405 -15.62 19.32 8.44
N GLU A 406 -16.18 19.66 7.29
CA GLU A 406 -16.89 18.70 6.42
C GLU A 406 -15.94 17.88 5.54
N VAL A 407 -14.78 18.43 5.16
CA VAL A 407 -13.87 17.79 4.21
C VAL A 407 -12.62 17.21 4.90
N GLY A 408 -12.26 15.97 4.55
CA GLY A 408 -11.07 15.26 5.06
C GLY A 408 -9.87 15.25 4.09
N ARG A 409 -10.02 15.80 2.88
CA ARG A 409 -9.05 15.66 1.78
C ARG A 409 -7.97 16.73 1.87
N MET A 410 -6.70 16.31 1.89
CA MET A 410 -5.56 17.24 1.88
C MET A 410 -5.54 18.21 0.69
N LYS A 411 -6.21 17.90 -0.43
CA LYS A 411 -6.37 18.83 -1.57
C LYS A 411 -7.10 20.13 -1.18
N TYR A 412 -8.01 20.09 -0.20
CA TYR A 412 -8.79 21.26 0.26
C TYR A 412 -8.33 21.78 1.63
N ILE A 413 -8.08 20.84 2.55
CA ILE A 413 -7.59 21.15 3.91
C ILE A 413 -6.26 21.89 3.83
N ARG A 414 -5.28 21.33 3.10
CA ARG A 414 -3.92 21.86 3.11
C ARG A 414 -3.89 23.30 2.56
N PRO A 415 -4.49 23.63 1.40
CA PRO A 415 -4.48 25.01 0.92
C PRO A 415 -5.22 25.98 1.83
N LEU A 416 -6.41 25.63 2.35
CA LEU A 416 -7.18 26.53 3.23
C LEU A 416 -6.47 26.79 4.56
N TYR A 417 -5.97 25.76 5.25
CA TYR A 417 -5.16 25.95 6.46
C TYR A 417 -3.86 26.72 6.18
N THR A 418 -3.17 26.40 5.09
CA THR A 418 -1.95 27.13 4.69
C THR A 418 -2.25 28.61 4.46
N ALA A 419 -3.32 28.93 3.73
CA ALA A 419 -3.72 30.30 3.45
C ALA A 419 -4.19 31.06 4.69
N LEU A 420 -4.88 30.39 5.63
CA LEU A 420 -5.30 31.00 6.90
C LEU A 420 -4.11 31.40 7.79
N VAL A 421 -2.98 30.68 7.71
CA VAL A 421 -1.81 30.96 8.57
C VAL A 421 -0.68 31.72 7.88
N GLN A 422 -0.63 31.74 6.55
CA GLN A 422 0.38 32.49 5.80
C GLN A 422 -0.01 33.97 5.68
N GLY A 423 0.90 34.87 6.06
CA GLY A 423 0.74 36.33 6.02
C GLY A 423 0.99 36.99 7.37
N SER A 424 1.76 38.09 7.40
CA SER A 424 2.28 38.74 8.61
C SER A 424 1.30 39.68 9.34
N GLY A 425 -0.01 39.60 9.08
CA GLY A 425 -0.99 40.53 9.66
C GLY A 425 -2.43 40.01 9.81
N LYS A 426 -2.67 38.70 9.74
CA LYS A 426 -4.02 38.12 9.82
C LYS A 426 -4.20 37.22 11.07
N GLU A 427 -3.98 37.79 12.24
CA GLU A 427 -4.05 37.08 13.53
C GLU A 427 -5.39 36.36 13.76
N GLU A 428 -6.47 36.91 13.22
CA GLU A 428 -7.81 36.32 13.30
C GLU A 428 -7.97 35.05 12.45
N ALA A 429 -7.38 35.01 11.25
CA ALA A 429 -7.38 33.82 10.39
C ALA A 429 -6.52 32.69 11.00
N LYS A 430 -5.43 33.07 11.64
CA LYS A 430 -4.56 32.20 12.43
C LYS A 430 -5.28 31.60 13.64
N MET A 431 -6.04 32.42 14.38
CA MET A 431 -6.87 31.94 15.49
C MET A 431 -7.99 31.02 15.01
N LEU A 432 -8.64 31.35 13.89
CA LEU A 432 -9.64 30.49 13.24
C LEU A 432 -9.03 29.12 12.89
N ALA A 433 -7.86 29.09 12.24
CA ALA A 433 -7.16 27.86 11.90
C ALA A 433 -6.86 27.00 13.15
N LYS A 434 -6.32 27.59 14.23
CA LYS A 434 -6.07 26.84 15.47
C LYS A 434 -7.36 26.25 16.05
N ARG A 435 -8.40 27.07 16.18
CA ARG A 435 -9.68 26.63 16.77
C ARG A 435 -10.30 25.50 15.95
N VAL A 436 -10.46 25.70 14.64
CA VAL A 436 -11.09 24.72 13.76
C VAL A 436 -10.27 23.43 13.73
N PHE A 437 -8.94 23.52 13.73
CA PHE A 437 -8.12 22.33 13.81
C PHE A 437 -8.26 21.59 15.13
N VAL A 438 -8.26 22.26 16.29
CA VAL A 438 -8.49 21.60 17.58
C VAL A 438 -9.83 20.85 17.58
N GLU A 439 -10.88 21.47 17.08
CA GLU A 439 -12.22 20.89 17.03
C GLU A 439 -12.35 19.75 16.01
N ALA A 440 -11.61 19.80 14.91
CA ALA A 440 -11.63 18.79 13.85
C ALA A 440 -10.50 17.76 13.96
N ARG A 441 -9.53 17.94 14.87
CA ARG A 441 -8.25 17.20 14.92
C ARG A 441 -8.49 15.72 15.03
N ASP A 442 -9.29 15.32 16.01
CA ASP A 442 -9.56 13.91 16.30
C ASP A 442 -10.36 13.24 15.17
N CYS A 443 -11.03 14.05 14.34
CA CYS A 443 -11.73 13.61 13.13
C CYS A 443 -10.81 13.54 11.89
N TYR A 444 -9.59 14.09 11.96
CA TYR A 444 -8.62 14.00 10.88
C TYR A 444 -7.73 12.75 11.01
N HIS A 445 -7.33 12.18 9.88
CA HIS A 445 -6.36 11.09 9.82
C HIS A 445 -5.00 11.53 10.41
N PRO A 446 -4.23 10.67 11.13
CA PRO A 446 -2.96 11.05 11.77
C PRO A 446 -1.94 11.74 10.85
N ILE A 447 -1.93 11.38 9.56
CA ILE A 447 -1.11 12.08 8.54
C ILE A 447 -1.60 13.51 8.28
N VAL A 448 -2.93 13.75 8.22
CA VAL A 448 -3.51 15.10 8.07
C VAL A 448 -3.30 15.91 9.35
N GLN A 449 -3.47 15.27 10.52
CA GLN A 449 -3.10 15.89 11.79
C GLN A 449 -1.63 16.32 11.77
N GLY A 450 -0.71 15.42 11.44
CA GLY A 450 0.72 15.73 11.35
C GLY A 450 1.06 16.82 10.32
N VAL A 451 0.33 16.89 9.19
CA VAL A 451 0.52 17.95 8.19
C VAL A 451 -0.01 19.29 8.68
N VAL A 452 -1.21 19.34 9.26
CA VAL A 452 -1.79 20.59 9.78
C VAL A 452 -1.02 21.04 11.02
N ASP A 453 -0.59 20.12 11.89
CA ASP A 453 0.37 20.40 12.99
C ASP A 453 1.63 21.07 12.45
N SER A 454 2.26 20.48 11.44
CA SER A 454 3.44 21.05 10.80
C SER A 454 3.18 22.44 10.22
N ILE A 455 2.00 22.68 9.65
CA ILE A 455 1.59 23.99 9.11
C ILE A 455 1.38 25.02 10.24
N LEU A 456 0.66 24.64 11.30
CA LEU A 456 0.37 25.52 12.43
C LEU A 456 1.66 25.84 13.19
N SER A 457 2.48 24.86 13.54
CA SER A 457 3.74 25.04 14.28
C SER A 457 4.78 25.88 13.52
N LYS A 458 4.72 25.92 12.19
CA LYS A 458 5.64 26.72 11.37
C LYS A 458 5.29 28.20 11.33
N HIS A 459 4.02 28.55 11.53
CA HIS A 459 3.49 29.88 11.21
C HIS A 459 2.79 30.59 12.39
N LEU A 460 2.73 29.93 13.55
CA LEU A 460 2.08 30.35 14.78
C LEU A 460 2.97 30.08 15.98
#